data_AF-A0A527CTB3-F1
#
_entry.id   AF-A0A527CTB3-F1
#
_cell.length_a   1.000
_cell.length_b   1.000
_cell.length_c   1.000
_cell.angle_alpha   90.00
_cell.angle_beta   90.00
_cell.angle_gamma   90.00
#
_symmetry.space_group_name_H-M   'P 1'
#
loop_
_entity.id
_entity.type
_entity.pdbx_description
1 polymer ?
#
loop_
_entity_poly.entity_id
_entity_poly.type
_entity_poly.pdbx_seq_one_letter_code
_entity_poly.pdbx_strand_id
1 'polypeptide(L)'
;MQASVATAKRHQGRLAIEPFAGTVTVRFSDAIVAATERAKVLREEGREPVFYIPFEDIYFDLLEKTNTTSQAPLKGTASYWRVH
;
A
#
# COMPACT_ATOMS: atom_id res chain seq x y z
N MET A 1 3.76 2.59 -43.34
CA MET A 1 3.72 1.21 -42.83
C MET A 1 3.56 1.30 -41.32
N GLN A 2 2.35 1.04 -40.79
CA GLN A 2 2.08 1.08 -39.35
C GLN A 2 2.64 -0.18 -38.68
N ALA A 3 3.43 -0.03 -37.63
CA ALA A 3 3.74 -1.12 -36.71
C ALA A 3 2.73 -1.05 -35.55
N SER A 4 1.77 -1.97 -35.57
CA SER A 4 0.81 -2.17 -34.49
C SER A 4 1.53 -2.86 -33.34
N VAL A 5 1.69 -2.17 -32.20
CA VAL A 5 2.22 -2.80 -30.98
C VAL A 5 1.06 -3.55 -30.32
N ALA A 6 1.04 -4.86 -30.50
CA ALA A 6 0.12 -5.75 -29.81
C ALA A 6 0.30 -5.58 -28.28
N THR A 7 -0.75 -5.09 -27.62
CA THR A 7 -0.82 -5.07 -26.16
C THR A 7 -0.96 -6.52 -25.68
N ALA A 8 0.15 -7.12 -25.25
CA ALA A 8 0.12 -8.36 -24.51
C ALA A 8 -0.63 -8.11 -23.19
N LYS A 9 -1.85 -8.64 -23.09
CA LYS A 9 -2.63 -8.63 -21.86
C LYS A 9 -1.91 -9.52 -20.84
N ARG A 10 -1.03 -8.92 -20.03
CA ARG A 10 -0.38 -9.61 -18.91
C ARG A 10 -1.49 -10.12 -17.99
N HIS A 11 -1.46 -11.41 -17.63
CA HIS A 11 -2.25 -11.95 -16.54
C HIS A 11 -1.81 -11.25 -15.27
N GLN A 12 -2.50 -10.16 -14.93
CA GLN A 12 -2.27 -9.41 -13.71
C GLN A 12 -2.65 -10.33 -12.55
N GLY A 13 -1.67 -10.66 -11.69
CA GLY A 13 -1.78 -11.66 -10.63
C GLY A 13 -2.95 -11.40 -9.68
N ARG A 14 -3.42 -12.47 -9.02
CA ARG A 14 -4.59 -12.37 -8.13
C ARG A 14 -4.25 -11.50 -6.91
N LEU A 15 -5.08 -10.49 -6.67
CA LEU A 15 -5.07 -9.68 -5.44
C LEU A 15 -6.21 -10.16 -4.54
N ALA A 16 -5.92 -10.31 -3.24
CA ALA A 16 -6.93 -10.53 -2.21
C ALA A 16 -6.74 -9.50 -1.10
N ILE A 17 -7.85 -8.92 -0.63
CA ILE A 17 -7.86 -7.98 0.51
C ILE A 17 -8.82 -8.54 1.55
N GLU A 18 -8.31 -8.75 2.75
CA GLU A 18 -9.06 -9.37 3.84
C GLU A 18 -8.91 -8.53 5.12
N PRO A 19 -9.93 -8.46 5.99
CA PRO A 19 -9.78 -7.90 7.33
C PRO A 19 -8.73 -8.67 8.12
N PHE A 20 -7.90 -7.95 8.89
CA PHE A 20 -7.01 -8.57 9.85
C PHE A 20 -7.70 -8.67 11.21
N ALA A 21 -7.75 -9.86 11.79
CA ALA A 21 -8.22 -10.05 13.15
C ALA A 21 -7.07 -9.83 14.13
N GLY A 22 -6.94 -8.61 14.64
CA GLY A 22 -5.95 -8.25 15.65
C GLY A 22 -5.54 -6.78 15.58
N THR A 23 -4.74 -6.35 16.57
CA THR A 23 -4.18 -5.01 16.61
C THR A 23 -2.88 -4.96 15.80
N VAL A 24 -2.77 -3.99 14.90
CA VAL A 24 -1.55 -3.67 14.17
C VAL A 24 -1.01 -2.35 14.68
N THR A 25 0.24 -2.37 15.15
CA THR A 25 0.98 -1.18 15.56
C THR A 25 2.16 -0.99 14.63
N VAL A 26 2.24 0.17 13.98
CA VAL A 26 3.37 0.57 13.13
C VAL A 26 4.28 1.48 13.95
N ARG A 27 5.56 1.16 14.00
CA ARG A 27 6.57 1.89 14.78
C ARG A 27 7.70 2.36 13.89
N PHE A 28 8.20 3.55 14.19
CA PHE A 28 9.47 4.05 13.68
C PHE A 28 10.28 4.57 14.87
N SER A 29 11.47 3.99 15.08
CA SER A 29 12.25 4.21 16.31
C SER A 29 11.42 3.93 17.58
N ASP A 30 11.33 4.88 18.49
CA ASP A 30 10.57 4.82 19.74
C ASP A 30 9.10 5.26 19.59
N ALA A 31 8.73 5.87 18.45
CA ALA A 31 7.39 6.39 18.19
C ALA A 31 6.45 5.35 17.55
N ILE A 32 5.17 5.42 17.92
CA ILE A 32 4.09 4.75 17.20
C ILE A 32 3.59 5.73 16.14
N VAL A 33 3.64 5.31 14.86
CA VAL A 33 3.16 6.13 13.72
C VAL A 33 1.73 5.77 13.31
N ALA A 34 1.26 4.58 13.68
CA ALA A 34 -0.14 4.20 13.56
C ALA A 34 -0.49 3.03 14.49
N ALA A 35 -1.75 2.94 14.93
CA ALA A 35 -2.27 1.80 15.68
C ALA A 35 -3.73 1.56 15.32
N THR A 36 -4.09 0.34 14.92
CA THR A 36 -5.45 0.02 14.45
C THR A 36 -5.86 -1.41 14.77
N GLU A 37 -7.15 -1.63 15.02
CA GLU A 37 -7.78 -2.96 15.03
C GLU A 37 -8.55 -3.24 13.73
N ARG A 38 -8.47 -2.33 12.75
CA ARG A 38 -9.23 -2.35 11.49
C ARG A 38 -8.31 -2.44 10.28
N ALA A 39 -7.09 -2.95 10.48
CA ALA A 39 -6.16 -3.18 9.39
C ALA A 39 -6.75 -4.16 8.37
N LYS A 40 -6.34 -4.02 7.12
CA LYS A 40 -6.58 -5.01 6.07
C LYS A 40 -5.26 -5.59 5.62
N VAL A 41 -5.23 -6.87 5.27
CA VAL A 41 -4.06 -7.52 4.64
C VAL A 41 -4.30 -7.61 3.15
N LEU A 42 -3.40 -7.01 2.37
CA LEU A 42 -3.30 -7.25 0.94
C LEU A 42 -2.37 -8.43 0.70
N ARG A 43 -2.85 -9.42 -0.06
CA ARG A 43 -2.03 -10.52 -0.59
C ARG A 43 -1.94 -10.38 -2.10
N GLU A 44 -0.71 -10.34 -2.62
CA GLU A 44 -0.41 -10.34 -4.04
C GLU A 44 0.46 -11.56 -4.33
N GLU A 45 0.10 -12.31 -5.38
CA GLU A 45 0.86 -13.48 -5.80
C GLU A 45 2.34 -13.16 -6.02
N GLY A 46 3.22 -13.95 -5.39
CA GLY A 46 4.68 -13.76 -5.47
C GLY A 46 5.22 -12.59 -4.63
N ARG A 47 4.42 -11.99 -3.74
CA ARG A 47 4.88 -10.95 -2.80
C ARG A 47 4.48 -11.28 -1.37
N GLU A 48 5.25 -10.75 -0.42
CA GLU A 48 4.87 -10.78 0.99
C GLU A 48 3.57 -9.97 1.22
N PRO A 49 2.70 -10.42 2.14
CA PRO A 49 1.50 -9.69 2.50
C PRO A 49 1.82 -8.30 3.06
N VAL A 50 0.97 -7.32 2.75
CA VAL A 50 1.13 -5.93 3.18
C VAL A 50 -0.08 -5.48 3.98
N PHE A 51 0.14 -4.86 5.13
CA PHE A 51 -0.92 -4.23 5.92
C PHE A 51 -1.31 -2.87 5.34
N TYR A 52 -2.60 -2.68 5.13
CA TYR A 52 -3.21 -1.38 4.89
C TYR A 52 -3.84 -0.87 6.19
N ILE A 53 -3.38 0.31 6.59
CA ILE A 53 -3.83 1.00 7.80
C ILE A 53 -4.83 2.10 7.38
N PRO A 54 -6.02 2.20 8.01
CA PRO A 54 -6.92 3.32 7.79
C PRO A 54 -6.25 4.65 8.11
N PHE A 55 -6.44 5.69 7.28
CA PHE A 55 -5.81 6.99 7.50
C PHE A 55 -6.18 7.65 8.82
N GLU A 56 -7.40 7.43 9.31
CA GLU A 56 -7.86 7.92 10.61
C GLU A 56 -7.11 7.32 11.82
N ASP A 57 -6.39 6.22 11.61
CA ASP A 57 -5.59 5.54 12.64
C ASP A 57 -4.08 5.85 12.49
N ILE A 58 -3.71 6.79 11.60
CA ILE A 58 -2.34 7.24 11.35
C ILE A 58 -2.09 8.59 12.02
N TYR A 59 -0.98 8.70 12.76
CA TYR A 59 -0.53 9.96 13.36
C TYR A 59 0.24 10.80 12.34
N PHE A 60 -0.48 11.52 11.47
CA PHE A 60 0.12 12.30 10.38
C PHE A 60 1.05 13.43 10.82
N ASP A 61 1.01 13.87 12.07
CA ASP A 61 1.96 14.86 12.61
C ASP A 61 3.42 14.33 12.62
N LEU A 62 3.60 13.01 12.54
CA LEU A 62 4.90 12.34 12.42
C LEU A 62 5.32 12.12 10.96
N LEU A 63 4.51 12.57 10.00
CA LEU A 63 4.68 12.30 8.58
C LEU A 63 4.70 13.60 7.75
N GLU A 64 5.59 13.64 6.78
CA GLU A 64 5.66 14.70 5.77
C GLU A 64 5.22 14.17 4.42
N LYS A 65 4.25 14.84 3.78
CA LYS A 65 3.82 14.48 2.44
C LYS A 65 4.93 14.78 1.43
N THR A 66 5.23 13.82 0.56
CA THR A 66 6.19 14.03 -0.52
C THR A 66 5.49 14.17 -1.88
N ASN A 67 6.23 14.64 -2.88
CA ASN A 67 5.78 14.64 -4.28
C ASN A 67 6.02 13.29 -4.98
N THR A 68 6.65 12.32 -4.29
CA THR A 68 6.98 11.02 -4.88
C THR A 68 5.71 10.20 -5.03
N THR A 69 5.50 9.67 -6.23
CA THR A 69 4.38 8.79 -6.56
C THR A 69 4.85 7.61 -7.41
N SER A 70 4.10 6.52 -7.40
CA SER A 70 4.30 5.40 -8.31
C SER A 70 2.98 4.90 -8.86
N GLN A 71 3.00 4.34 -10.06
CA GLN A 71 1.81 3.80 -10.72
C GLN A 71 1.85 2.28 -10.69
N ALA A 72 0.74 1.67 -10.29
CA ALA A 72 0.53 0.23 -10.34
C ALA A 72 -0.71 -0.07 -11.18
N PRO A 73 -0.64 -0.97 -12.18
CA PRO A 73 -1.77 -1.25 -13.08
C PRO A 73 -3.07 -1.65 -12.36
N LEU A 74 -2.96 -2.34 -11.23
CA LEU A 74 -4.11 -2.80 -10.45
C LEU A 74 -4.50 -1.90 -9.26
N LYS A 75 -3.54 -1.17 -8.69
CA LYS A 75 -3.71 -0.43 -7.42
C LYS A 75 -3.84 1.08 -7.62
N GLY A 76 -3.67 1.56 -8.85
CA GLY A 76 -3.66 2.98 -9.18
C GLY A 76 -2.37 3.67 -8.73
N THR A 77 -2.52 4.91 -8.28
CA THR A 77 -1.38 5.77 -7.90
C THR A 77 -1.11 5.69 -6.40
N ALA A 78 0.11 5.28 -6.03
CA ALA A 78 0.60 5.38 -4.67
C ALA A 78 1.21 6.76 -4.43
N SER A 79 0.92 7.37 -3.27
CA SER A 79 1.60 8.57 -2.78
C SER A 79 2.52 8.18 -1.62
N TYR A 80 3.71 8.76 -1.57
CA TYR A 80 4.70 8.45 -0.53
C TYR A 80 4.79 9.55 0.52
N TRP A 81 4.99 9.13 1.76
CA TRP A 81 5.19 10.00 2.91
C TRP A 81 6.58 9.71 3.49
N ARG A 82 7.21 10.74 4.05
CA ARG A 82 8.45 10.61 4.81
C ARG A 82 8.09 10.59 6.29
N VAL A 83 8.61 9.62 7.02
CA VAL A 83 8.54 9.57 8.49
C VAL A 83 9.76 10.25 9.08
N HIS A 84 9.58 10.97 10.20
CA HIS A 84 10.64 11.62 10.97
C HIS A 84 10.78 10.99 12.35
#